data_AF-X1K5S5-F1
#
_entry.id   AF-X1K5S5-F1
#
_cell.length_a   1.000
_cell.length_b   1.000
_cell.length_c   1.000
_cell.angle_alpha   90.00
_cell.angle_beta   90.00
_cell.angle_gamma   90.00
#
_symmetry.space_group_name_H-M   'P 1'
#
loop_
_entity.id
_entity.type
_entity.pdbx_description
1 polymer ?
#
loop_
_entity_poly.entity_id
_entity_poly.type
_entity_poly.pdbx_seq_one_letter_code
_entity_poly.pdbx_strand_id
1 'polypeptide(L)'
;AGVCGGSSGDPCAASVGDGDADCQEACDEAADSCTANDPDGSVCDDGSFCNGTETCTGGACSGSTGDPCAGPDGDGDCAGSCDEVTDSCTADDPDGTPCSEGTCQSGVCEPGEDPGKPGGCGCRVGPMSFSQRWPVALLLGLGLVFARRRRRTTQARKVGEK
;
A
#
# COMPACT_ATOMS: atom_id res chain seq x y z
N ALA A 1 7.28 -35.20 66.32
CA ALA A 1 7.95 -33.90 66.10
C ALA A 1 7.98 -33.66 64.61
N GLY A 2 7.28 -32.63 64.13
CA GLY A 2 7.43 -32.17 62.75
C GLY A 2 8.56 -31.15 62.71
N VAL A 3 9.47 -31.28 61.75
CA VAL A 3 10.42 -30.23 61.39
C VAL A 3 9.77 -29.37 60.32
N CYS A 4 9.72 -28.06 60.52
CA CYS A 4 9.38 -27.12 59.45
C CYS A 4 10.54 -27.11 58.46
N GLY A 5 10.36 -27.73 57.29
CA GLY A 5 11.22 -27.47 56.14
C GLY A 5 10.88 -26.06 55.64
N GLY A 6 11.87 -25.19 55.49
CA GLY A 6 11.64 -23.88 54.90
C GLY A 6 11.05 -24.05 53.50
N SER A 7 9.84 -23.54 53.27
CA SER A 7 9.36 -23.33 51.92
C SER A 7 10.20 -22.20 51.36
N SER A 8 11.17 -22.51 50.52
CA SER A 8 12.02 -21.51 49.87
C SER A 8 11.37 -20.93 48.60
N GLY A 9 10.05 -21.03 48.49
CA GLY A 9 9.26 -20.50 47.39
C GLY A 9 8.02 -19.83 47.94
N ASP A 10 7.63 -18.75 47.27
CA ASP A 10 6.35 -18.09 47.51
C ASP A 10 5.23 -19.14 47.32
N PRO A 11 4.36 -19.40 48.31
CA PRO A 11 3.23 -20.32 48.14
C PRO A 11 2.26 -19.84 47.04
N CYS A 12 2.29 -18.54 46.73
CA CYS A 12 1.62 -17.89 45.63
C CYS A 12 2.42 -17.98 44.32
N ALA A 13 3.60 -18.64 44.29
CA ALA A 13 4.41 -18.84 43.07
C ALA A 13 3.70 -19.65 41.96
N ALA A 14 2.70 -20.46 42.33
CA ALA A 14 1.82 -21.14 41.38
C ALA A 14 0.63 -20.25 40.93
N SER A 15 0.49 -19.08 41.57
CA SER A 15 -0.55 -18.06 41.41
C SER A 15 -0.03 -16.74 40.84
N VAL A 16 1.29 -16.49 40.78
CA VAL A 16 1.92 -15.49 39.86
C VAL A 16 1.78 -15.99 38.41
N GLY A 17 0.57 -16.41 38.04
CA GLY A 17 0.26 -17.36 36.99
C GLY A 17 -1.02 -18.16 37.21
N ASP A 18 -1.99 -17.68 38.01
CA ASP A 18 -3.40 -18.04 37.74
C ASP A 18 -3.84 -17.52 36.35
N GLY A 19 -3.03 -16.64 35.77
CA GLY A 19 -2.93 -16.40 34.34
C GLY A 19 -3.68 -15.17 33.87
N ASP A 20 -4.18 -14.35 34.79
CA ASP A 20 -4.28 -12.92 34.56
C ASP A 20 -2.93 -12.25 34.87
N ALA A 21 -2.75 -11.08 34.27
CA ALA A 21 -1.49 -10.38 34.18
C ALA A 21 -1.59 -9.05 34.93
N ASP A 22 -2.19 -9.06 36.13
CA ASP A 22 -2.19 -7.90 37.02
C ASP A 22 -0.98 -7.88 37.96
N CYS A 23 -1.04 -7.07 39.01
CA CYS A 23 0.10 -6.74 39.88
C CYS A 23 -0.22 -6.97 41.36
N GLN A 24 -0.99 -8.01 41.68
CA GLN A 24 -1.57 -8.31 42.98
C GLN A 24 -1.42 -9.80 43.40
N GLU A 25 -0.37 -10.49 42.96
CA GLU A 25 -0.25 -11.94 43.07
C GLU A 25 0.73 -12.38 44.18
N ALA A 26 1.34 -11.42 44.89
CA ALA A 26 2.31 -11.70 45.93
C ALA A 26 1.67 -12.16 47.26
N CYS A 27 2.45 -12.88 48.07
CA CYS A 27 2.02 -13.36 49.38
C CYS A 27 1.83 -12.21 50.40
N ASP A 28 0.64 -12.12 50.98
CA ASP A 28 0.35 -11.37 52.22
C ASP A 28 0.28 -12.34 53.41
N GLU A 29 1.40 -12.50 54.10
CA GLU A 29 1.52 -13.34 55.30
C GLU A 29 0.68 -12.85 56.50
N ALA A 30 0.30 -11.57 56.54
CA ALA A 30 -0.54 -11.06 57.63
C ALA A 30 -2.01 -11.40 57.41
N ALA A 31 -2.42 -11.50 56.14
CA ALA A 31 -3.77 -11.87 55.72
C ALA A 31 -3.93 -13.36 55.37
N ASP A 32 -2.85 -14.13 55.36
CA ASP A 32 -2.81 -15.52 54.87
C ASP A 32 -3.41 -15.62 53.44
N SER A 33 -3.09 -14.67 52.55
CA SER A 33 -3.65 -14.55 51.19
C SER A 33 -2.61 -14.24 50.12
N CYS A 34 -2.98 -14.38 48.84
CA CYS A 34 -2.17 -14.00 47.67
C CYS A 34 -2.80 -12.78 47.00
N THR A 35 -2.71 -11.64 47.67
CA THR A 35 -3.34 -10.38 47.23
C THR A 35 -2.42 -9.18 47.43
N ALA A 36 -1.17 -9.42 47.80
CA ALA A 36 -0.20 -8.35 47.95
C ALA A 36 0.30 -7.93 46.57
N ASN A 37 0.77 -6.70 46.48
CA ASN A 37 1.32 -6.19 45.24
C ASN A 37 2.55 -7.00 44.81
N ASP A 38 2.62 -7.26 43.52
CA ASP A 38 3.78 -7.86 42.91
C ASP A 38 5.03 -7.00 43.09
N PRO A 39 6.23 -7.62 43.19
CA PRO A 39 7.48 -6.88 43.21
C PRO A 39 7.62 -5.97 42.00
N ASP A 40 8.19 -4.78 42.21
CA ASP A 40 8.50 -3.87 41.10
C ASP A 40 9.36 -4.58 40.04
N GLY A 41 8.97 -4.47 38.78
CA GLY A 41 9.64 -5.13 37.65
C GLY A 41 9.09 -6.53 37.31
N SER A 42 8.10 -7.04 38.04
CA SER A 42 7.36 -8.24 37.63
C SER A 42 6.60 -7.98 36.33
N VAL A 43 6.47 -8.98 35.46
CA VAL A 43 5.78 -8.84 34.16
C VAL A 43 4.28 -8.76 34.41
N CYS A 44 3.60 -7.88 33.70
CA CYS A 44 2.14 -7.72 33.73
C CYS A 44 1.64 -7.28 32.34
N ASP A 45 0.32 -7.18 32.17
CA ASP A 45 -0.35 -6.74 30.94
C ASP A 45 -1.51 -5.80 31.34
N ASP A 46 -1.52 -4.56 30.83
CA ASP A 46 -2.59 -3.61 31.12
C ASP A 46 -3.82 -3.76 30.19
N GLY A 47 -3.76 -4.74 29.28
CA GLY A 47 -4.75 -5.04 28.27
C GLY A 47 -4.56 -4.26 26.98
N SER A 48 -3.45 -3.54 26.80
CA SER A 48 -3.13 -2.78 25.58
C SER A 48 -1.90 -3.35 24.89
N PHE A 49 -2.13 -4.23 23.92
CA PHE A 49 -1.08 -4.91 23.16
C PHE A 49 -0.11 -3.93 22.47
N CYS A 50 -0.59 -2.84 21.88
CA CYS A 50 0.24 -1.90 21.11
C CYS A 50 1.12 -0.99 21.98
N ASN A 51 1.03 -1.08 23.31
CA ASN A 51 1.99 -0.39 24.18
C ASN A 51 3.25 -1.25 24.43
N GLY A 52 3.23 -2.54 24.09
CA GLY A 52 4.32 -3.48 24.28
C GLY A 52 4.17 -4.30 25.55
N THR A 53 5.29 -4.73 26.12
CA THR A 53 5.29 -5.45 27.41
C THR A 53 5.39 -4.46 28.56
N GLU A 54 4.70 -4.74 29.65
CA GLU A 54 4.66 -3.91 30.83
C GLU A 54 5.24 -4.61 32.06
N THR A 55 5.45 -3.80 33.10
CA THR A 55 5.96 -4.25 34.39
C THR A 55 5.24 -3.59 35.56
N CYS A 56 5.09 -4.33 36.65
CA CYS A 56 4.51 -3.82 37.87
C CYS A 56 5.39 -2.72 38.47
N THR A 57 4.77 -1.59 38.81
CA THR A 57 5.39 -0.52 39.59
C THR A 57 4.39 -0.06 40.65
N GLY A 58 4.69 -0.34 41.92
CA GLY A 58 3.83 0.03 43.04
C GLY A 58 2.45 -0.62 43.02
N GLY A 59 2.33 -1.84 42.48
CA GLY A 59 1.06 -2.58 42.37
C GLY A 59 0.18 -2.19 41.18
N ALA A 60 0.71 -1.42 40.23
CA ALA A 60 0.03 -1.09 38.98
C ALA A 60 0.86 -1.54 37.79
N CYS A 61 0.20 -2.06 36.76
CA CYS A 61 0.85 -2.41 35.51
C CYS A 61 1.21 -1.13 34.74
N SER A 62 2.49 -0.95 34.43
CA SER A 62 3.02 0.27 33.81
C SER A 62 4.39 0.03 33.16
N GLY A 63 5.07 1.07 32.68
CA GLY A 63 6.43 0.89 32.14
C GLY A 63 6.49 0.13 30.82
N SER A 64 5.49 0.36 29.97
CA SER A 64 5.36 -0.17 28.61
C SER A 64 6.64 -0.01 27.77
N THR A 65 7.08 -1.05 27.07
CA THR A 65 8.28 -1.01 26.22
C THR A 65 8.13 -0.22 24.92
N GLY A 66 6.89 0.13 24.54
CA GLY A 66 6.53 0.69 23.24
C GLY A 66 6.00 -0.37 22.28
N ASP A 67 5.44 0.09 21.15
CA ASP A 67 4.80 -0.73 20.12
C ASP A 67 5.60 -2.00 19.80
N PRO A 68 5.02 -3.20 20.00
CA PRO A 68 5.71 -4.46 19.75
C PRO A 68 5.84 -4.76 18.25
N CYS A 69 5.10 -4.06 17.40
CA CYS A 69 5.09 -4.25 15.96
C CYS A 69 6.22 -3.48 15.28
N ALA A 70 6.59 -3.92 14.08
CA ALA A 70 7.58 -3.22 13.27
C ALA A 70 7.09 -1.82 12.85
N GLY A 71 5.76 -1.64 12.82
CA GLY A 71 5.11 -0.44 12.31
C GLY A 71 5.33 -0.33 10.80
N PRO A 72 5.22 0.89 10.25
CA PRO A 72 5.61 1.16 8.86
C PRO A 72 7.13 1.06 8.73
N ASP A 73 7.62 -0.15 8.53
CA ASP A 73 9.03 -0.52 8.55
C ASP A 73 9.73 -0.37 7.19
N GLY A 74 8.95 -0.04 6.15
CA GLY A 74 9.44 0.19 4.80
C GLY A 74 9.86 -1.09 4.08
N ASP A 75 9.36 -2.25 4.50
CA ASP A 75 9.54 -3.52 3.80
C ASP A 75 8.88 -3.57 2.41
N GLY A 76 8.03 -2.57 2.12
CA GLY A 76 7.42 -2.33 0.84
C GLY A 76 6.00 -2.87 0.72
N ASP A 77 5.39 -3.36 1.81
CA ASP A 77 3.96 -3.61 1.89
C ASP A 77 3.22 -2.45 2.60
N CYS A 78 1.96 -2.67 2.97
CA CYS A 78 1.11 -1.68 3.63
C CYS A 78 0.49 -2.25 4.89
N ALA A 79 1.22 -3.14 5.57
CA ALA A 79 0.84 -3.81 6.79
C ALA A 79 2.04 -3.83 7.76
N GLY A 80 1.78 -4.14 9.02
CA GLY A 80 2.83 -4.16 10.05
C GLY A 80 2.58 -3.15 11.16
N SER A 81 1.58 -2.27 10.96
CA SER A 81 1.01 -1.47 12.02
C SER A 81 0.25 -2.31 13.04
N CYS A 82 0.15 -1.78 14.26
CA CYS A 82 -0.45 -2.48 15.38
C CYS A 82 -1.99 -2.35 15.42
N ASP A 83 -2.67 -3.47 15.70
CA ASP A 83 -4.12 -3.58 15.92
C ASP A 83 -4.41 -3.98 17.37
N GLU A 84 -4.97 -3.06 18.16
CA GLU A 84 -5.39 -3.30 19.55
C GLU A 84 -6.67 -4.13 19.68
N VAL A 85 -7.47 -4.26 18.62
CA VAL A 85 -8.73 -5.01 18.67
C VAL A 85 -8.47 -6.50 18.52
N THR A 86 -7.44 -6.85 17.76
CA THR A 86 -7.09 -8.25 17.45
C THR A 86 -5.73 -8.67 18.01
N ASP A 87 -5.07 -7.82 18.79
CA ASP A 87 -3.74 -8.04 19.39
C ASP A 87 -2.72 -8.54 18.36
N SER A 88 -2.59 -7.79 17.26
CA SER A 88 -1.82 -8.25 16.10
C SER A 88 -1.09 -7.14 15.36
N CYS A 89 -0.01 -7.50 14.67
CA CYS A 89 0.77 -6.58 13.84
C CYS A 89 0.39 -6.67 12.36
N THR A 90 -0.91 -6.73 12.08
CA THR A 90 -1.43 -6.87 10.71
C THR A 90 -2.34 -5.74 10.28
N ALA A 91 -2.42 -4.66 11.08
CA ALA A 91 -3.17 -3.49 10.66
C ALA A 91 -2.49 -2.82 9.47
N ASP A 92 -3.32 -2.12 8.70
CA ASP A 92 -2.86 -1.31 7.58
C ASP A 92 -1.93 -0.20 8.05
N ASP A 93 -0.86 0.02 7.29
CA ASP A 93 0.03 1.15 7.50
C ASP A 93 -0.67 2.49 7.23
N PRO A 94 -0.24 3.58 7.90
CA PRO A 94 -0.82 4.90 7.69
C PRO A 94 -0.79 5.33 6.22
N ASP A 95 -1.86 6.00 5.78
CA ASP A 95 -1.91 6.58 4.43
C ASP A 95 -0.69 7.47 4.16
N GLY A 96 -0.04 7.26 3.02
CA GLY A 96 1.17 7.97 2.63
C GLY A 96 2.48 7.28 3.03
N THR A 97 2.43 6.18 3.79
CA THR A 97 3.60 5.33 4.04
C THR A 97 4.19 4.84 2.71
N PRO A 98 5.52 5.00 2.48
CA PRO A 98 6.15 4.48 1.28
C PRO A 98 6.06 2.96 1.22
N CYS A 99 5.61 2.44 0.08
CA CYS A 99 5.58 1.01 -0.22
C CYS A 99 6.31 0.74 -1.54
N SER A 100 6.42 -0.53 -1.96
CA SER A 100 7.31 -0.97 -3.05
C SER A 100 7.28 -0.10 -4.31
N GLU A 101 6.10 0.28 -4.79
CA GLU A 101 5.93 1.06 -6.03
C GLU A 101 5.02 2.30 -5.84
N GLY A 102 4.92 2.83 -4.61
CA GLY A 102 4.04 3.96 -4.36
C GLY A 102 3.85 4.30 -2.89
N THR A 103 2.61 4.60 -2.52
CA THR A 103 2.22 4.94 -1.15
C THR A 103 0.99 4.16 -0.73
N CYS A 104 0.94 3.76 0.54
CA CYS A 104 -0.22 3.12 1.10
C CYS A 104 -1.44 4.05 1.07
N GLN A 105 -2.55 3.53 0.58
CA GLN A 105 -3.87 4.14 0.66
C GLN A 105 -4.88 3.09 1.05
N SER A 106 -5.49 3.22 2.23
CA SER A 106 -6.48 2.27 2.75
C SER A 106 -6.01 0.81 2.70
N GLY A 107 -4.78 0.55 3.17
CA GLY A 107 -4.18 -0.79 3.21
C GLY A 107 -3.64 -1.33 1.89
N VAL A 108 -3.72 -0.55 0.80
CA VAL A 108 -3.26 -0.96 -0.53
C VAL A 108 -2.11 -0.08 -0.99
N CYS A 109 -1.06 -0.70 -1.53
CA CYS A 109 0.05 0.02 -2.15
C CYS A 109 -0.40 0.59 -3.49
N GLU A 110 -0.82 1.86 -3.50
CA GLU A 110 -1.23 2.57 -4.70
C GLU A 110 -0.03 3.23 -5.36
N PRO A 111 0.17 3.07 -6.68
CA PRO A 111 1.26 3.72 -7.39
C PRO A 111 1.09 5.23 -7.31
N GLY A 112 2.14 5.94 -6.90
CA GLY A 112 2.09 7.38 -6.74
C GLY A 112 1.61 8.07 -8.02
N GLU A 113 0.46 8.74 -7.94
CA GLU A 113 -0.01 9.62 -9.00
C GLU A 113 1.00 10.76 -9.12
N ASP A 114 1.93 10.65 -10.07
CA ASP A 114 2.85 11.75 -10.41
C ASP A 114 2.02 13.02 -10.67
N PRO A 115 2.09 14.06 -9.81
CA PRO A 115 1.24 15.24 -9.93
C PRO A 115 1.50 16.05 -11.21
N GLY A 116 2.48 15.64 -12.02
CA GLY A 116 2.88 16.26 -13.29
C GLY A 116 2.76 15.36 -14.51
N LYS A 117 2.33 14.10 -14.39
CA LYS A 117 2.24 13.18 -15.53
C LYS A 117 0.78 12.90 -15.88
N PRO A 118 0.25 13.46 -16.98
CA PRO A 118 -1.07 13.07 -17.44
C PRO A 118 -1.07 11.56 -17.70
N GLY A 119 -1.82 10.82 -16.89
CA GLY A 119 -2.03 9.38 -17.01
C GLY A 119 -2.38 9.01 -18.45
N GLY A 120 -1.55 8.18 -19.06
CA GLY A 120 -1.67 7.90 -20.48
C GLY A 120 -0.59 6.99 -21.02
N CYS A 121 -0.42 5.78 -20.48
CA CYS A 121 0.04 4.64 -21.27
C CYS A 121 -1.08 4.22 -22.26
N GLY A 122 -1.47 5.15 -23.13
CA GLY A 122 -2.32 4.86 -24.28
C GLY A 122 -1.50 4.11 -25.31
N CYS A 123 -1.54 2.78 -25.29
CA CYS A 123 -1.20 1.97 -26.46
C CYS A 123 -2.26 2.22 -27.52
N ARG A 124 -2.16 3.34 -28.23
CA ARG A 124 -2.97 3.61 -29.41
C ARG A 124 -2.49 2.67 -30.51
N VAL A 125 -3.09 1.49 -30.62
CA VAL A 125 -3.14 0.74 -31.88
C VAL A 125 -4.10 1.46 -32.84
N GLY A 126 -3.78 2.71 -33.16
CA GLY A 126 -4.43 3.43 -34.25
C GLY A 126 -3.91 2.86 -35.57
N PRO A 127 -4.77 2.55 -36.55
CA PRO A 127 -4.32 2.02 -37.83
C PRO A 127 -3.39 3.03 -38.48
N MET A 128 -2.26 2.52 -38.96
CA MET A 128 -1.29 3.25 -39.77
C MET A 128 -2.05 3.93 -40.92
N SER A 129 -2.26 5.25 -40.83
CA SER A 129 -2.76 6.04 -41.94
C SER A 129 -1.62 6.24 -42.93
N PHE A 130 -1.24 5.13 -43.56
CA PHE A 130 -0.36 5.05 -44.70
C PHE A 130 -1.20 5.38 -45.94
N SER A 131 -0.68 6.26 -46.79
CA SER A 131 -1.07 6.40 -48.21
C SER A 131 -2.18 7.41 -48.56
N GLN A 132 -1.80 8.69 -48.66
CA GLN A 132 -2.32 9.59 -49.69
C GLN A 132 -1.22 10.63 -50.03
N ARG A 133 -0.10 10.22 -50.63
CA ARG A 133 0.11 9.97 -52.07
C ARG A 133 -0.17 11.21 -52.95
N TRP A 134 0.88 12.03 -53.07
CA TRP A 134 1.32 12.85 -54.24
C TRP A 134 0.70 14.24 -54.49
N PRO A 135 1.54 15.24 -54.85
CA PRO A 135 1.10 16.56 -55.29
C PRO A 135 0.75 16.51 -56.79
N VAL A 136 -0.50 16.80 -57.15
CA VAL A 136 -0.87 17.02 -58.56
C VAL A 136 -0.69 18.50 -58.88
N ALA A 137 0.48 18.85 -59.39
CA ALA A 137 0.63 20.02 -60.24
C ALA A 137 0.12 19.66 -61.64
N LEU A 138 -0.96 20.29 -62.12
CA LEU A 138 -1.30 20.35 -63.55
C LEU A 138 -2.39 21.41 -63.87
N LEU A 139 -1.89 22.61 -64.20
CA LEU A 139 -2.27 23.48 -65.32
C LEU A 139 -3.71 23.43 -65.87
N LEU A 140 -4.48 24.51 -65.66
CA LEU A 140 -5.52 24.97 -66.58
C LEU A 140 -5.34 26.45 -66.89
N GLY A 141 -4.50 26.71 -67.90
CA GLY A 141 -4.52 27.95 -68.66
C GLY A 141 -5.52 27.82 -69.81
N LEU A 142 -6.51 28.72 -69.86
CA LEU A 142 -7.42 28.86 -70.99
C LEU A 142 -7.90 30.32 -71.04
N GLY A 143 -7.21 31.14 -71.84
CA GLY A 143 -7.58 32.53 -72.03
C GLY A 143 -6.80 33.16 -73.18
N LEU A 144 -7.49 33.30 -74.31
CA LEU A 144 -7.15 34.12 -75.47
C LEU A 144 -6.11 33.53 -76.44
N VAL A 145 -6.54 33.24 -77.66
CA VAL A 145 -6.12 33.94 -78.90
C VAL A 145 -6.69 33.22 -80.13
N PHE A 146 -7.62 33.92 -80.79
CA PHE A 146 -7.83 34.02 -82.24
C PHE A 146 -7.37 32.87 -83.15
N ALA A 147 -8.33 32.24 -83.84
CA ALA A 147 -8.13 31.86 -85.24
C ALA A 147 -9.45 31.87 -86.03
N ARG A 148 -9.89 33.09 -86.30
CA ARG A 148 -10.87 33.43 -87.32
C ARG A 148 -10.29 33.04 -88.70
N ARG A 149 -10.52 31.81 -89.19
CA ARG A 149 -10.33 31.53 -90.63
C ARG A 149 -11.23 30.41 -91.15
N ARG A 150 -12.48 30.82 -91.39
CA ARG A 150 -13.26 30.62 -92.64
C ARG A 150 -12.65 29.67 -93.68
N ARG A 151 -13.55 28.80 -94.21
CA ARG A 151 -13.53 28.12 -95.53
C ARG A 151 -12.60 26.90 -95.54
N ARG A 152 -12.97 25.73 -96.05
CA ARG A 152 -14.05 25.28 -96.91
C ARG A 152 -14.06 23.75 -96.83
N THR A 153 -15.23 23.15 -97.05
CA THR A 153 -15.44 21.93 -97.86
C THR A 153 -14.15 21.36 -98.48
N THR A 154 -13.86 20.05 -98.48
CA THR A 154 -14.59 19.04 -99.25
C THR A 154 -13.97 17.66 -98.98
N GLN A 155 -14.83 16.66 -98.80
CA GLN A 155 -14.69 15.25 -99.17
C GLN A 155 -13.50 14.87 -100.08
N ALA A 156 -12.77 13.81 -99.73
CA ALA A 156 -12.30 12.81 -100.70
C ALA A 156 -11.80 11.52 -99.99
N ARG A 157 -12.69 10.53 -99.95
CA ARG A 157 -12.38 9.10 -99.80
C ARG A 157 -11.81 8.61 -101.15
N LYS A 158 -10.67 7.92 -101.16
CA LYS A 158 -10.33 6.98 -102.25
C LYS A 158 -9.52 5.79 -101.74
N VAL A 159 -9.97 4.65 -102.23
CA VAL A 159 -9.55 3.25 -102.00
C VAL A 159 -8.50 2.86 -103.06
N GLY A 160 -7.68 1.85 -102.74
CA GLY A 160 -6.83 1.09 -103.67
C GLY A 160 -5.36 1.49 -103.58
N GLU A 161 -4.36 0.60 -103.64
CA GLU A 161 -4.35 -0.77 -104.18
C GLU A 161 -2.96 -1.38 -103.88
N LYS A 162 -2.93 -2.63 -103.40
CA LYS A 162 -2.03 -3.70 -103.86
C LYS A 162 -2.44 -5.02 -103.21
#